data_AF-A0A170WL56-F1
#
_entry.id   AF-A0A170WL56-F1
#
_cell.length_a   1.000
_cell.length_b   1.000
_cell.length_c   1.000
_cell.angle_alpha   90.00
_cell.angle_beta   90.00
_cell.angle_gamma   90.00
#
_symmetry.space_group_name_H-M   'P 1'
#
loop_
_entity.id
_entity.type
_entity.pdbx_description
1 polymer ?
#
loop_
_entity_poly.entity_id
_entity_poly.type
_entity_poly.pdbx_seq_one_letter_code
_entity_poly.pdbx_strand_id
1 'polypeptide(L)'
;EDLSAQDMIDFSPVYRCLHIYTVLGSRLDFESYYRKQRRQQAKLVLQPPTNMHESMEGYRTYMHNLLGFFVVEDHILNTGNGLVDRT
;
A
#
# COMPACT_ATOMS: atom_id res chain seq x y z
N GLU A 1 -17.22 19.52 4.80
CA GLU A 1 -17.15 18.07 5.00
C GLU A 1 -15.69 17.70 5.05
N ASP A 2 -15.24 17.13 6.16
CA ASP A 2 -13.87 16.64 6.27
C ASP A 2 -13.76 15.39 5.40
N LEU A 3 -12.95 15.45 4.34
CA LEU A 3 -12.64 14.31 3.49
C LEU A 3 -12.07 13.19 4.35
N SER A 4 -12.60 11.98 4.26
CA SER A 4 -11.98 10.84 4.93
C SER A 4 -10.64 10.53 4.26
N ALA A 5 -9.68 9.96 5.00
CA ALA A 5 -8.41 9.54 4.40
C ALA A 5 -8.59 8.55 3.21
N GLN A 6 -9.74 7.87 3.16
CA GLN A 6 -10.12 6.96 2.08
C GLN A 6 -10.58 7.72 0.82
N ASP A 7 -11.08 8.95 0.95
CA ASP A 7 -11.45 9.83 -0.16
C ASP A 7 -10.24 10.59 -0.73
N MET A 8 -9.11 10.59 -0.01
CA MET A 8 -7.88 11.28 -0.41
C MET A 8 -6.98 10.45 -1.33
N ILE A 9 -7.17 9.12 -1.40
CA ILE A 9 -6.32 8.20 -2.15
C ILE A 9 -7.17 7.49 -3.21
N ASP A 10 -6.79 7.64 -4.48
CA ASP A 10 -7.44 6.91 -5.57
C ASP A 10 -6.88 5.49 -5.70
N PHE A 11 -7.67 4.50 -5.30
CA PHE A 11 -7.35 3.08 -5.44
C PHE A 11 -7.82 2.48 -6.77
N SER A 12 -8.56 3.24 -7.59
CA SER A 12 -9.09 2.78 -8.89
C SER A 12 -8.03 2.15 -9.80
N PRO A 13 -6.77 2.65 -9.89
CA PRO A 13 -5.76 2.03 -10.72
C PRO A 13 -5.48 0.57 -10.35
N VAL A 14 -5.41 0.25 -9.05
CA VAL A 14 -5.15 -1.12 -8.58
C VAL A 14 -6.31 -2.04 -8.91
N TYR A 15 -7.55 -1.60 -8.67
CA TYR A 15 -8.73 -2.41 -8.98
C TYR A 15 -8.97 -2.59 -10.46
N ARG A 16 -8.69 -1.57 -11.28
CA ARG A 16 -8.78 -1.67 -12.74
C ARG A 16 -7.77 -2.66 -13.28
N CYS A 17 -6.53 -2.62 -12.81
CA CYS A 17 -5.53 -3.62 -13.20
C CYS A 17 -5.95 -5.03 -12.78
N LEU A 18 -6.41 -5.21 -11.53
CA LEU A 18 -6.94 -6.49 -11.07
C LEU A 18 -8.07 -7.01 -11.97
N HIS A 19 -9.02 -6.14 -12.33
CA HIS A 19 -10.14 -6.48 -13.21
C HIS A 19 -9.67 -6.88 -14.61
N ILE A 20 -8.80 -6.09 -15.23
CA ILE A 20 -8.25 -6.36 -16.57
C ILE A 20 -7.53 -7.72 -16.59
N TYR A 21 -6.62 -7.98 -15.65
CA TYR A 21 -5.91 -9.26 -15.59
C TYR A 21 -6.84 -10.44 -15.27
N THR A 22 -7.90 -10.22 -14.49
CA THR A 22 -8.92 -11.24 -14.25
C THR A 22 -9.67 -11.58 -15.54
N VAL A 23 -10.12 -10.58 -16.30
CA VAL A 23 -10.83 -10.77 -17.58
C VAL A 23 -9.93 -11.43 -18.64
N LEU A 24 -8.63 -11.14 -18.63
CA LEU A 24 -7.65 -11.75 -19.54
C LEU A 24 -7.18 -13.15 -19.09
N GLY A 25 -7.65 -13.67 -17.96
CA GLY A 25 -7.25 -14.98 -17.44
C GLY A 25 -5.84 -15.05 -16.83
N SER A 26 -5.20 -13.89 -16.61
CA SER A 26 -3.83 -13.76 -16.07
C SER A 26 -3.80 -13.21 -14.64
N ARG A 27 -4.89 -13.39 -13.87
CA ARG A 27 -5.04 -12.87 -12.50
C ARG A 27 -3.84 -13.16 -11.59
N LEU A 28 -3.36 -14.40 -11.61
CA LEU A 28 -2.26 -14.85 -10.74
C LEU A 28 -0.95 -14.09 -11.01
N ASP A 29 -0.70 -13.71 -12.27
CA ASP A 29 0.48 -12.93 -12.64
C ASP A 29 0.42 -11.54 -12.01
N PHE A 30 -0.75 -10.90 -12.04
CA PHE A 30 -0.95 -9.61 -11.39
C PHE A 30 -0.86 -9.69 -9.88
N GLU A 31 -1.45 -10.71 -9.25
CA GLU A 31 -1.35 -10.90 -7.79
C GLU A 31 0.13 -11.07 -7.36
N SER A 32 0.89 -11.88 -8.09
CA SER A 32 2.32 -12.07 -7.85
C SER A 32 3.11 -10.77 -8.04
N TYR A 33 2.85 -10.05 -9.14
CA TYR A 33 3.46 -8.75 -9.42
C TYR A 33 3.16 -7.73 -8.31
N TYR A 34 1.88 -7.56 -7.96
CA TYR A 34 1.43 -6.62 -6.93
C TYR A 34 2.09 -6.94 -5.59
N ARG A 35 2.02 -8.19 -5.12
CA ARG A 35 2.64 -8.61 -3.85
C ARG A 35 4.15 -8.40 -3.85
N LYS A 36 4.84 -8.66 -4.96
CA LYS A 36 6.27 -8.39 -5.09
C LYS A 36 6.57 -6.89 -4.93
N GLN A 37 5.79 -6.03 -5.57
CA GLN A 37 5.94 -4.57 -5.45
C GLN A 37 5.67 -4.08 -4.02
N ARG A 38 4.59 -4.54 -3.37
CA ARG A 38 4.27 -4.14 -1.98
C ARG A 38 5.36 -4.57 -1.00
N ARG A 39 5.95 -5.76 -1.17
CA ARG A 39 7.10 -6.21 -0.36
C ARG A 39 8.34 -5.33 -0.55
N GLN A 40 8.61 -4.87 -1.77
CA GLN A 40 9.73 -3.96 -2.02
C GLN A 40 9.51 -2.60 -1.35
N GLN A 41 8.29 -2.06 -1.41
CA GLN A 41 7.94 -0.81 -0.74
C GLN A 41 7.97 -0.95 0.79
N ALA A 42 7.49 -2.06 1.34
CA ALA A 42 7.57 -2.35 2.77
C ALA A 42 9.01 -2.32 3.27
N LYS A 43 9.95 -2.90 2.51
CA LYS A 43 11.38 -2.86 2.84
C LYS A 43 11.93 -1.43 2.88
N LEU A 44 11.50 -0.56 1.97
CA LEU A 44 11.94 0.83 1.92
C LEU A 44 11.37 1.64 3.09
N VAL A 45 10.09 1.49 3.41
CA VAL A 45 9.45 2.28 4.48
C VAL A 45 9.91 1.85 5.88
N LEU A 46 10.31 0.59 6.06
CA LEU A 46 10.84 0.08 7.32
C LEU A 46 12.30 0.48 7.57
N GLN A 47 12.99 1.06 6.58
CA GLN A 47 14.33 1.59 6.75
C GLN A 47 14.26 3.03 7.27
N PRO A 48 14.68 3.29 8.52
CA PRO A 48 14.67 4.66 9.05
C PRO A 48 15.67 5.53 8.29
N PRO A 49 15.30 6.77 7.91
CA PRO A 49 16.25 7.74 7.37
C PRO A 49 17.39 8.00 8.36
N THR A 50 18.62 8.16 7.86
CA THR A 50 19.83 8.31 8.69
C THR A 50 19.68 9.43 9.72
N ASN A 51 19.07 10.55 9.35
CA ASN A 51 18.89 11.75 10.17
C ASN A 51 17.56 11.78 10.95
N MET A 52 16.74 10.72 10.90
CA MET A 52 15.44 10.68 11.57
C MET A 52 15.55 11.00 13.07
N HIS A 53 16.62 10.53 13.72
CA HIS A 53 16.84 10.64 15.15
C HIS A 53 17.31 12.04 15.60
N GLU A 54 17.64 12.93 14.66
CA GLU A 54 18.16 14.27 14.95
C GLU A 54 17.09 15.24 15.46
N SER A 55 15.80 14.95 15.22
CA SER A 55 14.69 15.80 15.68
C SER A 55 13.39 15.03 15.89
N MET A 56 12.49 15.60 16.71
CA MET A 56 11.12 15.09 16.88
C MET A 56 10.33 15.09 15.56
N GLU A 57 10.60 16.06 14.67
CA GLU A 57 9.99 16.13 13.35
C GLU A 57 10.45 14.99 12.43
N GLY A 58 11.73 14.60 12.52
CA GLY A 58 12.28 13.43 11.83
C GLY A 58 11.54 12.14 12.22
N TYR A 59 11.37 11.91 13.53
CA TYR A 59 10.57 10.79 14.05
C TYR A 59 9.12 10.84 13.57
N ARG A 60 8.47 12.01 13.66
CA ARG A 60 7.08 12.17 13.23
C ARG A 60 6.91 11.83 11.75
N THR A 61 7.81 12.33 10.90
CA THR A 61 7.79 12.07 9.45
C THR A 61 7.97 10.60 9.14
N TYR A 62 8.93 9.93 9.79
CA TYR A 62 9.13 8.49 9.62
C TYR A 62 7.90 7.69 10.05
N MET A 63 7.32 8.02 11.21
CA MET A 63 6.11 7.36 11.70
C MET A 63 4.91 7.59 10.77
N HIS A 64 4.73 8.80 10.22
CA HIS A 64 3.67 9.07 9.26
C HIS A 64 3.84 8.23 7.98
N ASN A 65 5.06 8.06 7.48
CA ASN A 65 5.32 7.22 6.30
C ASN A 65 4.99 5.74 6.59
N LEU A 66 5.39 5.24 7.76
CA LEU A 66 5.10 3.87 8.19
C LEU A 66 3.60 3.63 8.30
N LEU A 67 2.88 4.51 9.00
CA LEU A 67 1.44 4.43 9.16
C LEU A 67 0.71 4.56 7.82
N GLY A 68 1.12 5.50 6.97
CA GLY A 68 0.55 5.69 5.64
C GLY A 68 0.64 4.43 4.78
N PHE A 69 1.78 3.73 4.81
CA PHE A 69 1.92 2.45 4.12
C PHE A 69 0.90 1.42 4.63
N PHE A 70 0.79 1.23 5.95
CA PHE A 70 -0.12 0.23 6.52
C PHE A 70 -1.60 0.58 6.37
N VAL A 71 -1.97 1.85 6.38
CA VAL A 71 -3.34 2.30 6.09
C VAL A 71 -3.75 1.92 4.66
N VAL A 72 -2.85 2.11 3.69
CA VAL A 72 -3.05 1.68 2.30
C VAL A 72 -3.17 0.16 2.20
N GLU A 73 -2.31 -0.59 2.89
CA GLU A 73 -2.36 -2.06 2.87
C GLU A 73 -3.64 -2.61 3.50
N ASP A 74 -4.08 -2.06 4.64
CA ASP A 74 -5.32 -2.46 5.29
C ASP A 74 -6.54 -2.17 4.40
N HIS A 75 -6.55 -1.00 3.74
CA HIS A 75 -7.63 -0.69 2.79
C HIS A 75 -7.69 -1.74 1.67
N ILE A 76 -6.57 -2.02 1.00
CA ILE A 76 -6.52 -3.03 -0.09
C ILE A 76 -6.85 -4.43 0.42
N LEU A 77 -6.44 -4.80 1.62
CA LEU A 77 -6.76 -6.10 2.21
C LEU A 77 -8.28 -6.28 2.37
N ASN A 78 -8.98 -5.21 2.74
CA ASN A 78 -10.42 -5.26 3.00
C ASN A 78 -11.27 -5.07 1.71
N THR A 79 -10.73 -4.46 0.65
CA THR A 79 -11.50 -4.12 -0.57
C THR A 79 -10.99 -4.79 -1.85
N GLY A 80 -9.81 -5.41 -1.83
CA GLY A 80 -9.12 -5.93 -3.00
C GLY A 80 -9.61 -7.29 -3.54
N ASN A 81 -10.79 -7.77 -3.12
CA ASN A 81 -11.38 -9.05 -3.57
C ASN A 81 -10.37 -10.22 -3.64
N GLY A 82 -9.62 -10.44 -2.56
CA GLY A 82 -8.64 -11.53 -2.46
C GLY A 82 -7.28 -11.28 -3.15
N LEU A 83 -7.02 -10.07 -3.66
CA LEU A 83 -5.69 -9.68 -4.17
C LEU A 83 -4.59 -9.89 -3.11
N VAL A 84 -4.91 -9.60 -1.86
CA VAL A 84 -4.09 -9.87 -0.69
C VAL A 84 -4.90 -10.78 0.24
N ASP A 85 -4.24 -11.75 0.87
CA ASP A 85 -4.83 -12.64 1.86
C ASP A 85 -4.05 -12.48 3.18
N ARG A 86 -4.68 -12.83 4.30
CA ARG A 86 -4.10 -12.73 5.65
C ARG A 86 -3.15 -13.87 6.00
N THR A 87 -2.91 -14.79 5.06
CA THR A 87 -2.07 -15.98 5.20
C THR A 87 -0.64 -15.78 4.72
#